data_AF-A0A973J7K7-F1
#
_entry.id   AF-A0A973J7K7-F1
#
_cell.length_a   1.000
_cell.length_b   1.000
_cell.length_c   1.000
_cell.angle_alpha   90.00
_cell.angle_beta   90.00
_cell.angle_gamma   90.00
#
_symmetry.space_group_name_H-M   'P 1'
#
loop_
_entity.id
_entity.type
_entity.pdbx_description
1 polymer ?
#
loop_
_entity_poly.entity_id
_entity_poly.type
_entity_poly.pdbx_seq_one_letter_code
_entity_poly.pdbx_strand_id
1 'polypeptide(L)'
;MNKAILSLLIAMFLAGCAIGPDYKRPTIDTPKAWRVEEKEAQDKANTAWWHQFEDEVLNGLIDEALKQNNDLRVATARVDEFVGRFWVGRSGLFP
;
A
#
# COMPACT_ATOMS: atom_id res chain seq x y z
N MET A 1 -22.30 -8.70 -41.96
CA MET A 1 -23.20 -8.30 -40.85
C MET A 1 -22.96 -9.08 -39.55
N ASN A 2 -22.74 -10.41 -39.57
CA ASN A 2 -22.61 -11.20 -38.32
C ASN A 2 -21.37 -10.91 -37.45
N LYS A 3 -20.24 -10.46 -38.04
CA LYS A 3 -19.01 -10.17 -37.29
C LYS A 3 -19.19 -9.00 -36.31
N ALA A 4 -19.87 -7.93 -36.74
CA ALA A 4 -20.13 -6.76 -35.90
C ALA A 4 -21.06 -7.08 -34.71
N ILE A 5 -22.08 -7.91 -34.94
CA ILE A 5 -23.00 -8.39 -33.90
C ILE A 5 -22.26 -9.25 -32.88
N LEU A 6 -21.40 -10.16 -33.34
CA LEU A 6 -20.57 -11.00 -32.47
C LEU A 6 -19.60 -10.17 -31.62
N SER A 7 -18.93 -9.18 -32.21
CA SER A 7 -18.05 -8.25 -31.50
C SER A 7 -18.79 -7.42 -30.44
N LEU A 8 -20.01 -6.96 -30.74
CA LEU A 8 -20.83 -6.20 -29.80
C LEU A 8 -21.32 -7.05 -28.63
N LEU A 9 -21.74 -8.30 -28.89
CA LEU A 9 -22.12 -9.25 -27.86
C LEU A 9 -20.95 -9.54 -26.90
N ILE A 10 -19.75 -9.80 -27.43
CA ILE A 10 -18.55 -10.02 -26.62
C ILE A 10 -18.27 -8.77 -25.76
N ALA A 11 -18.30 -7.56 -26.33
CA ALA A 11 -18.08 -6.34 -25.55
C ALA A 11 -19.09 -6.16 -24.40
N MET A 12 -20.34 -6.59 -24.60
CA MET A 12 -21.38 -6.51 -23.58
C MET A 12 -21.18 -7.51 -22.43
N PHE A 13 -20.62 -8.69 -22.72
CA PHE A 13 -20.22 -9.67 -21.69
C PHE A 13 -19.00 -9.24 -20.87
N LEU A 14 -18.16 -8.34 -21.39
CA LEU A 14 -17.03 -7.76 -20.66
C LEU A 14 -17.38 -6.47 -19.89
N ALA A 15 -18.61 -5.96 -20.01
CA ALA A 15 -19.02 -4.75 -19.32
C ALA A 15 -19.38 -5.04 -17.85
N GLY A 16 -18.84 -4.24 -16.92
CA GLY A 16 -19.18 -4.26 -15.49
C GLY A 16 -19.50 -2.86 -14.98
N CYS A 17 -20.35 -2.75 -13.96
CA CYS A 17 -20.65 -1.47 -13.30
C CYS A 17 -19.74 -1.31 -12.08
N ALA A 18 -18.91 -0.26 -12.05
CA ALA A 18 -18.18 0.13 -10.85
C ALA A 18 -19.14 0.89 -9.92
N ILE A 19 -19.50 0.28 -8.79
CA ILE A 19 -20.42 0.86 -7.81
C ILE A 19 -19.59 1.29 -6.60
N GLY A 20 -19.41 2.60 -6.45
CA GLY A 20 -18.72 3.20 -5.31
C GLY A 20 -18.44 4.69 -5.55
N PRO A 21 -18.40 5.52 -4.51
CA PRO A 21 -17.96 6.90 -4.66
C PRO A 21 -16.47 6.96 -4.97
N ASP A 22 -16.06 7.96 -5.75
CA ASP A 22 -14.65 8.26 -5.91
C ASP A 22 -14.03 8.61 -4.56
N TYR A 23 -12.87 8.01 -4.27
CA TYR A 23 -12.15 8.29 -3.03
C TYR A 23 -11.77 9.78 -2.97
N LYS A 24 -12.21 10.45 -1.90
CA LYS A 24 -11.81 11.82 -1.57
C LYS A 24 -11.07 11.79 -0.23
N ARG A 25 -9.79 12.15 -0.26
CA ARG A 25 -8.98 12.27 0.97
C ARG A 25 -9.66 13.29 1.90
N PRO A 26 -9.93 12.95 3.17
CA PRO A 26 -10.49 13.91 4.12
C PRO A 26 -9.47 15.03 4.37
N THR A 27 -9.96 16.26 4.48
CA THR A 27 -9.15 17.38 4.95
C THR A 27 -8.93 17.23 6.45
N ILE A 28 -7.67 17.34 6.88
CA ILE A 28 -7.30 17.31 8.29
C ILE A 28 -6.97 18.75 8.69
N ASP A 29 -7.54 19.21 9.79
CA ASP A 29 -7.22 20.53 10.34
C ASP A 29 -5.84 20.47 11.00
N THR A 30 -4.86 21.11 10.36
CA THR A 30 -3.48 21.17 10.82
C THR A 30 -2.97 22.61 10.82
N PRO A 31 -1.97 22.93 11.66
CA PRO A 31 -1.30 24.22 11.62
C PRO A 31 -0.78 24.54 10.21
N LYS A 32 -0.86 25.81 9.81
CA LYS A 32 -0.37 26.30 8.50
C LYS A 32 1.13 26.12 8.31
N ALA A 33 1.89 26.02 9.40
CA ALA A 33 3.33 25.83 9.38
C ALA A 33 3.77 25.03 10.59
N TRP A 34 4.83 24.24 10.40
CA TRP A 34 5.54 23.50 11.43
C TRP A 34 6.94 24.08 11.61
N ARG A 35 7.61 23.75 12.73
CA ARG A 35 9.00 24.22 12.95
C ARG A 35 10.00 23.66 11.94
N VAL A 36 9.65 22.54 11.30
CA VAL A 36 10.45 21.86 10.29
C VAL A 36 9.70 21.96 8.97
N GLU A 37 10.41 22.36 7.92
CA GLU A 37 9.86 22.45 6.57
C GLU A 37 9.50 21.05 6.04
N GLU A 38 8.45 20.97 5.23
CA GLU A 38 7.93 19.67 4.74
C GLU A 38 9.01 18.85 4.02
N LYS A 39 9.83 19.52 3.19
CA LYS A 39 10.92 18.87 2.46
C LYS A 39 11.92 18.20 3.42
N GLU A 40 12.30 18.89 4.48
CA GLU A 40 13.24 18.35 5.48
C GLU A 40 12.63 17.17 6.24
N ALA A 41 11.32 17.20 6.52
CA ALA A 41 10.63 16.08 7.16
C ALA A 41 10.56 14.84 6.26
N GLN A 42 10.28 15.03 4.96
CA GLN A 42 10.23 13.94 3.98
C GLN A 42 11.60 13.28 3.81
N ASP A 43 12.67 14.08 3.75
CA ASP A 43 14.05 13.58 3.63
C ASP A 43 14.46 12.73 4.83
N LYS A 44 13.90 12.96 6.03
CA LYS A 44 14.18 12.17 7.25
C LYS A 44 13.34 10.89 7.35
N ALA A 45 12.09 10.92 6.89
CA ALA A 45 11.14 9.82 7.06
C ALA A 45 11.50 8.55 6.29
N ASN A 46 12.25 8.65 5.19
CA ASN A 46 12.62 7.51 4.33
C ASN A 46 14.06 7.03 4.51
N THR A 47 14.65 7.26 5.69
CA THR A 47 16.05 6.92 5.97
C THR A 47 16.16 5.77 6.97
N ALA A 48 17.31 5.10 6.97
CA ALA A 48 17.73 4.26 8.09
C ALA A 48 18.12 5.16 9.26
N TRP A 49 17.10 5.74 9.89
CA TRP A 49 17.19 6.85 10.84
C TRP A 49 18.19 6.61 11.97
N TRP A 50 18.41 5.35 12.34
CA TRP A 50 19.31 4.97 13.43
C TRP A 50 20.80 5.16 13.11
N HIS A 51 21.19 5.24 11.83
CA HIS A 51 22.58 5.57 11.48
C HIS A 51 22.99 6.98 11.93
N GLN A 52 22.02 7.87 12.19
CA GLN A 52 22.27 9.23 12.69
C GLN A 52 22.83 9.25 14.13
N PHE A 53 22.81 8.12 14.85
CA PHE A 53 23.45 7.98 16.16
C PHE A 53 24.95 7.70 16.08
N GLU A 54 25.47 7.36 14.89
CA GLU A 54 26.89 7.06 14.67
C GLU A 54 27.44 5.96 15.61
N ASP A 55 26.58 5.00 15.98
CA ASP A 55 26.92 3.87 16.84
C ASP A 55 26.84 2.55 16.04
N GLU A 56 28.00 1.97 15.75
CA GLU A 56 28.09 0.72 14.98
C GLU A 56 27.52 -0.50 15.72
N VAL A 57 27.54 -0.50 17.06
CA VAL A 57 26.91 -1.56 17.84
C VAL A 57 25.40 -1.46 17.71
N LEU A 58 24.85 -0.25 17.80
CA LEU A 58 23.42 -0.01 17.60
C LEU A 58 22.98 -0.40 16.18
N ASN A 59 23.75 -0.04 15.15
CA ASN A 59 23.47 -0.43 13.77
C ASN A 59 23.35 -1.96 13.64
N GLY A 60 24.31 -2.70 14.20
CA GLY A 60 24.29 -4.17 14.18
C GLY A 60 23.09 -4.77 14.93
N LEU A 61 22.72 -4.20 16.07
CA LEU A 61 21.55 -4.65 16.85
C LEU A 61 20.24 -4.42 16.11
N ILE A 62 20.09 -3.27 15.45
CA ILE A 62 18.89 -2.96 14.66
C ILE A 62 18.80 -3.85 13.43
N ASP A 63 19.92 -4.08 12.72
CA ASP A 63 19.94 -4.98 11.58
C ASP A 63 19.55 -6.42 11.96
N GLU A 64 20.01 -6.91 13.11
CA GLU A 64 19.62 -8.22 13.63
C GLU A 64 18.13 -8.24 14.01
N ALA A 65 17.65 -7.19 14.67
CA ALA A 65 16.24 -7.05 15.01
C ALA A 65 15.37 -7.03 13.75
N LEU A 66 15.72 -6.26 12.70
CA LEU A 66 14.96 -6.21 11.45
C LEU A 66 14.88 -7.59 10.76
N LYS A 67 15.89 -8.44 10.91
CA LYS A 67 15.91 -9.81 10.35
C LYS A 67 15.12 -10.81 11.19
N GLN A 68 15.20 -10.73 12.53
CA GLN A 68 14.69 -11.78 13.43
C GLN A 68 13.44 -11.38 14.22
N ASN A 69 12.97 -10.14 14.15
CA ASN A 69 11.86 -9.66 14.96
C ASN A 69 10.54 -10.34 14.55
N ASN A 70 9.97 -11.12 15.46
CA ASN A 70 8.72 -11.85 15.23
C ASN A 70 7.50 -10.94 15.10
N ASP A 71 7.48 -9.78 15.74
CA ASP A 71 6.39 -8.82 15.58
C ASP A 71 6.36 -8.25 14.16
N LEU A 72 7.54 -7.95 13.59
CA LEU A 72 7.65 -7.53 12.19
C LEU A 72 7.21 -8.66 11.26
N ARG A 73 7.62 -9.91 11.53
CA ARG A 73 7.17 -11.07 10.74
C ARG A 73 5.65 -11.26 10.79
N VAL A 74 5.04 -11.09 11.96
CA VAL A 74 3.57 -11.12 12.11
C VAL A 74 2.91 -9.96 11.38
N ALA A 75 3.47 -8.74 11.44
CA ALA A 75 2.95 -7.59 10.71
C ALA A 75 2.98 -7.82 9.19
N THR A 76 4.07 -8.35 8.65
CA THR A 76 4.19 -8.72 7.24
C THR A 76 3.19 -9.82 6.86
N ALA A 77 3.08 -10.87 7.67
CA ALA A 77 2.13 -11.95 7.43
C ALA A 77 0.67 -11.47 7.40
N ARG A 78 0.31 -10.45 8.20
CA ARG A 78 -1.01 -9.81 8.12
C ARG A 78 -1.22 -9.11 6.78
N VAL A 79 -0.21 -8.43 6.24
CA VAL A 79 -0.29 -7.83 4.89
C VAL A 79 -0.55 -8.91 3.84
N ASP A 80 0.22 -10.00 3.88
CA ASP A 80 0.06 -11.13 2.95
C ASP A 80 -1.32 -11.77 3.08
N GLU A 81 -1.83 -11.91 4.31
CA GLU A 81 -3.19 -12.38 4.58
C GLU A 81 -4.24 -11.48 3.91
N PHE A 82 -4.11 -10.15 4.03
CA PHE A 82 -5.03 -9.21 3.39
C PHE A 82 -4.93 -9.23 1.86
N VAL A 83 -3.74 -9.42 1.30
CA VAL A 83 -3.56 -9.64 -0.14
C VAL A 83 -4.28 -10.92 -0.58
N GLY A 84 -4.14 -12.01 0.17
CA GLY A 84 -4.87 -13.26 -0.07
C GLY A 84 -6.38 -13.07 -0.02
N ARG A 85 -6.89 -12.38 1.02
CA ARG A 85 -8.31 -12.04 1.16
C ARG A 85 -8.83 -11.18 0.01
N PHE A 86 -8.03 -10.24 -0.48
CA PHE A 86 -8.36 -9.44 -1.66
C PHE A 86 -8.56 -10.33 -2.90
N TRP A 87 -7.66 -11.28 -3.15
CA TRP A 87 -7.79 -12.20 -4.28
C TRP A 87 -8.98 -13.15 -4.15
N VAL A 88 -9.27 -13.64 -2.95
CA VAL A 88 -10.49 -14.43 -2.69
C VAL A 88 -11.75 -13.59 -2.95
N GLY A 89 -11.78 -12.33 -2.52
CA GLY A 89 -12.90 -11.44 -2.85
C GLY A 89 -13.04 -11.17 -4.34
N ARG A 90 -11.91 -11.05 -5.05
CA ARG A 90 -11.84 -10.83 -6.49
C ARG A 90 -12.22 -12.08 -7.31
N SER A 91 -12.00 -13.30 -6.79
CA SER A 91 -12.27 -14.54 -7.53
C SER A 91 -13.74 -14.67 -7.93
N GLY A 92 -14.66 -14.12 -7.13
CA GLY A 92 -16.08 -14.07 -7.46
C GLY A 92 -16.44 -13.26 -8.72
N LEU A 93 -15.48 -12.53 -9.32
CA LEU A 93 -15.66 -11.85 -10.62
C LEU A 93 -15.41 -12.78 -11.82
N PHE A 94 -14.92 -13.99 -11.60
CA PHE A 94 -14.56 -14.94 -12.66
C PHE A 94 -15.28 -16.29 -12.42
N PRO A 95 -15.62 -17.03 -13.49
CA PRO A 95 -16.19 -18.38 -13.39
C PRO A 95 -15.18 -19.42 -12.88
#